data_AF-A0A7J2L432-F1
#
_entry.id   AF-A0A7J2L432-F1
#
_cell.length_a   1.000
_cell.length_b   1.000
_cell.length_c   1.000
_cell.angle_alpha   90.00
_cell.angle_beta   90.00
_cell.angle_gamma   90.00
#
_symmetry.space_group_name_H-M   'P 1'
#
loop_
_entity.id
_entity.type
_entity.pdbx_description
1 polymer ?
#
loop_
_entity_poly.entity_id
_entity_poly.type
_entity_poly.pdbx_seq_one_letter_code
_entity_poly.pdbx_strand_id
1 'polypeptide(L)'
;LVDSSIDKWRDIQNILVHEFKVVITEIIPDFSEYINWGYFESMHGWKILPEELRVKPRSGWYTSTMFRIETLRGSKGFTEEIPSAKDLYEDEELASA
;
A
#
# COMPACT_ATOMS: atom_id res chain seq x y z
N LEU A 1 -10.68 4.71 6.62
CA LEU A 1 -9.53 5.14 5.82
C LEU A 1 -8.94 3.89 5.18
N VAL A 2 -8.42 4.02 3.97
CA VAL A 2 -7.79 2.92 3.23
C VAL A 2 -6.48 3.51 2.71
N ASP A 3 -5.35 2.83 2.91
CA ASP A 3 -4.04 3.36 2.49
C ASP A 3 -3.85 3.35 0.97
N SER A 4 -4.77 2.72 0.22
CA SER A 4 -4.78 2.71 -1.24
C SER A 4 -6.19 2.49 -1.79
N SER A 5 -6.77 3.49 -2.45
CA SER A 5 -8.05 3.40 -3.14
C SER A 5 -7.97 2.53 -4.40
N ILE A 6 -9.13 2.09 -4.90
CA ILE A 6 -9.20 1.35 -6.17
C ILE A 6 -8.73 2.20 -7.37
N ASP A 7 -8.82 3.53 -7.28
CA ASP A 7 -8.27 4.44 -8.28
C ASP A 7 -6.74 4.39 -8.29
N LYS A 8 -6.10 4.43 -7.10
CA LYS A 8 -4.65 4.24 -6.98
C LYS A 8 -4.20 2.84 -7.44
N TRP A 9 -5.02 1.81 -7.18
CA TRP A 9 -4.75 0.46 -7.66
C TRP A 9 -4.72 0.38 -9.19
N ARG A 10 -5.65 1.05 -9.88
CA ARG A 10 -5.63 1.14 -11.34
C ARG A 10 -4.31 1.76 -11.82
N ASP A 11 -3.82 2.79 -11.16
CA ASP A 11 -2.58 3.47 -11.54
C ASP A 11 -1.36 2.58 -11.29
N ILE A 12 -1.29 1.87 -10.17
CA ILE A 12 -0.25 0.87 -9.90
C ILE A 12 -0.27 -0.25 -10.96
N GLN A 13 -1.45 -0.77 -11.32
CA GLN A 13 -1.58 -1.79 -12.35
C GLN A 13 -1.14 -1.27 -13.73
N ASN A 14 -1.43 -0.01 -14.05
CA ASN A 14 -0.94 0.63 -15.27
C ASN A 14 0.59 0.72 -15.29
N ILE A 15 1.23 1.09 -14.18
CA ILE A 15 2.69 1.09 -14.05
C ILE A 15 3.25 -0.32 -14.30
N LEU A 16 2.70 -1.33 -13.63
CA LEU A 16 3.13 -2.73 -13.78
C LEU A 16 3.02 -3.21 -15.24
N VAL A 17 1.85 -3.02 -15.87
CA VAL A 17 1.56 -3.58 -17.21
C VAL A 17 2.16 -2.75 -18.34
N HIS A 18 2.16 -1.42 -18.25
CA HIS A 18 2.59 -0.57 -19.36
C HIS A 18 4.04 -0.12 -19.25
N GLU A 19 4.49 0.23 -18.05
CA GLU A 19 5.86 0.71 -17.86
C GLU A 19 6.82 -0.47 -17.68
N PHE A 20 6.54 -1.35 -16.72
CA PHE A 20 7.41 -2.49 -16.42
C PHE A 20 7.17 -3.68 -17.34
N LYS A 21 6.04 -3.69 -18.05
CA LYS A 21 5.65 -4.74 -19.02
C LYS A 21 5.70 -6.13 -18.41
N VAL A 22 5.24 -6.26 -17.17
CA VAL A 22 5.03 -7.55 -16.51
C VAL A 22 3.58 -7.97 -16.66
N VAL A 23 3.29 -9.27 -16.47
CA VAL A 23 1.93 -9.77 -16.35
C VAL A 23 1.58 -9.96 -14.87
N ILE A 24 0.36 -9.61 -14.47
CA ILE A 24 -0.18 -9.93 -13.14
C ILE A 24 -0.82 -11.31 -13.24
N THR A 25 -0.35 -12.24 -12.43
CA THR A 25 -0.76 -13.65 -12.47
C THR A 25 -1.68 -14.03 -11.31
N GLU A 26 -1.55 -13.35 -10.18
CA GLU A 26 -2.39 -13.57 -8.99
C GLU A 26 -2.67 -12.24 -8.31
N ILE A 27 -3.90 -12.08 -7.83
CA ILE A 27 -4.33 -11.01 -6.91
C ILE A 27 -5.16 -11.69 -5.82
N ILE A 28 -4.52 -11.99 -4.69
CA ILE A 28 -5.14 -12.76 -3.60
C ILE A 28 -5.50 -11.80 -2.47
N PRO A 29 -6.80 -11.49 -2.26
CA PRO A 29 -7.22 -10.53 -1.24
C PRO A 29 -6.92 -11.06 0.17
N ASP A 30 -6.64 -10.14 1.09
CA ASP A 30 -6.41 -10.40 2.52
C ASP A 30 -5.37 -11.50 2.82
N PHE A 31 -4.39 -11.65 1.93
CA PHE A 31 -3.39 -12.71 2.03
C PHE A 31 -2.39 -12.47 3.17
N SER A 32 -1.97 -11.22 3.37
CA SER A 32 -1.01 -10.88 4.42
C SER A 32 -1.73 -10.22 5.58
N GLU A 33 -1.68 -10.84 6.76
CA GLU A 33 -2.12 -10.24 8.02
C GLU A 33 -0.91 -9.62 8.75
N TYR A 34 -1.04 -8.36 9.18
CA TYR A 34 0.04 -7.65 9.86
C TYR A 34 -0.16 -7.68 11.37
N ILE A 35 0.94 -7.93 12.09
CA ILE A 35 0.96 -7.82 13.54
C ILE A 35 0.85 -6.33 13.91
N ASN A 36 -0.03 -6.04 14.87
CA ASN A 36 -0.21 -4.71 15.42
C ASN A 36 1.10 -4.08 15.90
N TRP A 37 1.33 -2.84 15.49
CA TRP A 37 2.54 -2.08 15.78
C TRP A 37 2.44 -1.25 17.07
N GLY A 38 3.57 -0.94 17.70
CA GLY A 38 3.58 -0.24 19.00
C GLY A 38 3.16 1.24 18.97
N TYR A 39 3.12 1.86 17.79
CA TYR A 39 3.05 3.32 17.61
C TYR A 39 1.69 3.83 17.10
N PHE A 40 0.58 3.13 17.38
CA PHE A 40 -0.77 3.56 16.95
C PHE A 40 -1.08 5.02 17.28
N GLU A 41 -0.69 5.48 18.47
CA GLU A 41 -1.04 6.82 18.97
C GLU A 41 -0.36 7.96 18.19
N SER A 42 0.74 7.68 17.47
CA SER A 42 1.41 8.66 16.61
C SER A 42 0.84 8.74 15.20
N MET A 43 0.03 7.75 14.80
CA MET A 43 -0.45 7.62 13.42
C MET A 43 -1.39 8.74 13.01
N HIS A 44 -1.36 9.09 11.72
CA HIS A 44 -2.32 10.00 11.12
C HIS A 44 -3.76 9.56 11.39
N GLY A 45 -4.08 8.29 11.12
CA GLY A 45 -5.41 7.71 11.35
C GLY A 45 -5.88 7.84 12.80
N TRP A 46 -4.99 7.66 13.77
CA TRP A 46 -5.33 7.82 15.20
C TRP A 46 -5.67 9.27 15.55
N LYS A 47 -4.91 10.23 15.00
CA LYS A 47 -5.11 11.67 15.22
C LYS A 47 -6.45 12.15 14.67
N ILE A 48 -6.90 11.63 13.52
CA ILE A 48 -8.14 12.07 12.86
C ILE A 48 -9.40 11.29 13.29
N LEU A 49 -9.25 10.15 13.96
CA LEU A 49 -10.38 9.44 14.54
C LEU A 49 -11.04 10.26 15.67
N PRO A 50 -12.38 10.24 15.79
CA PRO A 50 -13.08 10.72 16.98
C PRO A 50 -12.51 10.07 18.24
N GLU A 51 -12.38 10.84 19.32
CA GLU A 51 -11.71 10.39 20.54
C GLU A 51 -12.39 9.16 21.15
N GLU A 52 -13.72 9.10 21.06
CA GLU A 52 -14.55 7.98 21.48
C GLU A 52 -14.32 6.68 20.69
N LEU A 53 -13.70 6.75 19.51
CA LEU A 53 -13.36 5.61 18.65
C LEU A 53 -11.89 5.18 18.75
N ARG A 54 -11.06 5.92 19.49
CA ARG A 54 -9.61 5.62 19.64
C ARG A 54 -9.37 4.42 20.55
N VAL A 55 -9.55 3.24 19.99
CA VAL A 55 -9.27 1.95 20.65
C VAL A 55 -8.19 1.21 19.88
N LYS A 56 -7.22 0.62 20.59
CA LYS A 56 -6.20 -0.21 19.93
C LYS A 56 -6.89 -1.39 19.23
N PRO A 57 -6.63 -1.60 17.92
CA PRO A 57 -7.34 -2.61 17.17
C PRO A 57 -7.00 -4.01 17.66
N ARG A 58 -7.90 -4.97 17.41
CA ARG A 58 -7.63 -6.40 17.62
C ARG A 58 -6.72 -6.91 16.49
N SER A 59 -6.10 -8.08 16.68
CA SER A 59 -5.39 -8.76 15.58
C SER A 59 -6.32 -8.98 14.38
N GLY A 60 -5.75 -9.00 13.17
CA GLY A 60 -6.51 -9.21 11.93
C GLY A 60 -7.14 -7.98 11.31
N TRP A 61 -6.94 -6.77 11.85
CA TRP A 61 -7.58 -5.56 11.34
C TRP A 61 -6.90 -4.97 10.09
N TYR A 62 -5.60 -5.20 9.92
CA TYR A 62 -4.81 -4.68 8.82
C TYR A 62 -4.28 -5.82 7.96
N THR A 63 -4.74 -5.85 6.72
CA THR A 63 -4.39 -6.88 5.74
C THR A 63 -3.93 -6.24 4.44
N SER A 64 -3.13 -6.97 3.67
CA SER A 64 -2.79 -6.59 2.30
C SER A 64 -3.06 -7.71 1.32
N THR A 65 -3.33 -7.31 0.07
CA THR A 65 -3.52 -8.22 -1.05
C THR A 65 -2.17 -8.65 -1.62
N MET A 66 -1.98 -9.94 -1.82
CA MET A 66 -0.78 -10.46 -2.47
C MET A 66 -0.90 -10.31 -3.99
N PHE A 67 0.10 -9.70 -4.60
CA PHE A 67 0.25 -9.63 -6.05
C PHE A 67 1.41 -10.54 -6.47
N ARG A 68 1.15 -11.45 -7.42
CA ARG A 68 2.20 -12.19 -8.12
C ARG A 68 2.33 -11.63 -9.53
N ILE A 69 3.52 -11.15 -9.88
CA ILE A 69 3.86 -10.71 -11.23
C ILE A 69 4.88 -11.66 -11.88
N GLU A 70 4.88 -11.70 -13.21
CA GLU A 70 5.85 -12.47 -13.98
C GLU A 70 6.41 -11.64 -15.14
N THR A 71 7.71 -11.73 -15.36
CA THR A 71 8.39 -11.03 -16.45
C THR A 71 8.19 -11.75 -17.78
N LEU A 72 7.98 -10.96 -18.83
CA LEU A 72 7.87 -11.41 -20.21
C LEU A 72 9.00 -10.79 -21.05
N ARG A 73 9.02 -11.13 -22.35
CA ARG A 73 9.92 -10.47 -23.30
C ARG A 73 9.66 -8.97 -23.32
N GLY A 74 10.71 -8.20 -23.02
CA GLY A 74 10.65 -6.74 -23.01
C GLY A 74 10.25 -6.14 -21.66
N SER A 75 10.04 -6.94 -20.62
CA SER A 75 9.94 -6.42 -19.25
C SER A 75 11.19 -5.64 -18.86
N LYS A 76 11.00 -4.62 -18.03
CA LYS A 76 12.07 -3.78 -17.50
C LYS A 76 11.79 -3.40 -16.06
N GLY A 77 12.84 -3.18 -15.28
CA GLY A 77 12.74 -2.59 -13.96
C GLY A 77 12.78 -1.06 -14.00
N PHE A 78 12.64 -0.45 -12.83
CA PHE A 78 12.89 0.97 -12.60
C PHE A 78 14.36 1.19 -12.23
N THR A 79 15.04 2.13 -12.89
CA THR A 79 16.49 2.36 -12.71
C THR A 79 16.84 3.82 -12.43
N GLU A 80 15.86 4.71 -12.39
CA GLU A 80 16.09 6.13 -12.16
C GLU A 80 16.27 6.42 -10.67
N GLU A 81 16.94 7.53 -10.35
CA GLU A 81 17.05 7.99 -8.96
C GLU A 81 15.70 8.55 -8.51
N ILE A 82 15.27 8.18 -7.30
CA ILE A 82 14.13 8.83 -6.65
C ILE A 82 14.65 10.06 -5.92
N PRO A 83 14.19 11.28 -6.26
CA PRO A 83 14.65 12.50 -5.60
C PRO A 83 14.40 12.46 -4.09
N SER A 84 15.39 12.86 -3.30
CA SER A 84 15.39 12.79 -1.82
C SER A 84 14.31 13.64 -1.13
N ALA A 85 13.68 14.57 -1.86
CA ALA A 85 12.61 15.43 -1.35
C ALA A 85 11.20 14.89 -1.59
N LYS A 86 11.05 13.67 -2.14
CA LYS A 86 9.72 13.05 -2.29
C LYS A 86 9.37 12.26 -1.03
N ASP A 87 8.21 12.54 -0.46
CA ASP A 87 7.61 11.71 0.59
C ASP A 87 7.33 10.32 0.00
N LEU A 88 8.15 9.33 0.38
CA LEU A 88 8.03 7.95 -0.12
C LEU A 88 6.88 7.19 0.55
N TYR A 89 6.58 7.55 1.79
CA TYR A 89 5.64 6.83 2.64
C TYR A 89 4.28 7.51 2.69
N GLU A 90 4.24 8.82 2.43
CA GLU A 90 3.06 9.64 2.67
C GLU A 90 2.49 10.19 1.37
N ASP A 91 1.18 10.01 1.21
CA ASP A 91 0.35 10.68 0.22
C ASP A 91 -1.03 10.96 0.84
N GLU A 92 -1.97 11.48 0.05
CA GLU A 92 -3.31 11.84 0.53
C GLU A 92 -4.17 10.70 1.09
N GLU A 93 -3.84 9.43 0.79
CA GLU A 93 -4.62 8.28 1.25
C GLU A 93 -4.00 7.57 2.46
N LEU A 94 -2.73 7.84 2.77
CA LEU A 94 -2.03 7.22 3.90
C LEU A 94 -2.74 7.53 5.23
N ALA A 95 -3.06 6.48 5.98
CA ALA A 95 -3.58 6.56 7.34
C ALA A 95 -2.64 5.96 8.39
N SER A 96 -1.68 5.12 7.98
CA SER A 96 -0.89 4.26 8.87
C SER A 96 0.56 4.70 9.14
N ALA A 97 0.96 5.94 8.82
CA ALA A 97 2.23 6.50 9.32
C ALA A 97 2.00 7.44 10.51
#